data_AF-A0A2N1W9I1-F1
#
_entry.id   AF-A0A2N1W9I1-F1
#
_cell.length_a   1.000
_cell.length_b   1.000
_cell.length_c   1.000
_cell.angle_alpha   90.00
_cell.angle_beta   90.00
_cell.angle_gamma   90.00
#
_symmetry.space_group_name_H-M   'P 1'
#
loop_
_entity.id
_entity.type
_entity.pdbx_description
1 polymer ?
#
loop_
_entity_poly.entity_id
_entity_poly.type
_entity_poly.pdbx_seq_one_letter_code
_entity_poly.pdbx_strand_id
1 'polypeptide(L)'
;MKATDANTDRVGRAAVILARTPEARTSLWGMTLIERLLRQLSAVGVRRAVVLTPLDWTDCDALLRPDFGQWTDIEVSFTSLGGVADVDAAGDALARVLADEATPTVVLDGNLVVDTRIIRHLAEADSPLRFAAESGLVAALSANSWDSRGGVSSTVPTVSVETLESYLQTTRKHVRPVIIPVRDADSMRSAKRETFAAVYKGATDFITKWVFFLPTRWIVGRISPTLITPNQITLVSMVLSFGAIVPFFLGWYGVAVIMGFTMALLDTVDGKLARTTLRTSDSGELLDHVSDTAYLL
;
A
#
# COMPACT_ATOMS: atom_id res chain seq x y z
N MET A 1 -19.59 34.54 -6.97
CA MET A 1 -20.24 33.72 -5.93
C MET A 1 -20.27 32.29 -6.44
N LYS A 2 -19.16 31.56 -6.21
CA LYS A 2 -18.91 30.22 -6.71
C LYS A 2 -18.61 29.37 -5.49
N ALA A 3 -19.35 28.28 -5.34
CA ALA A 3 -19.38 27.39 -4.19
C ALA A 3 -17.97 27.09 -3.65
N THR A 4 -17.62 27.82 -2.60
CA THR A 4 -16.71 27.38 -1.55
C THR A 4 -17.60 26.60 -0.57
N ASP A 5 -17.04 25.58 0.09
CA ASP A 5 -17.69 24.75 1.13
C ASP A 5 -18.31 23.42 0.66
N ALA A 6 -17.45 22.40 0.50
CA ALA A 6 -17.81 20.99 0.72
C ALA A 6 -16.61 20.05 1.02
N ASN A 7 -15.40 20.57 1.27
CA ASN A 7 -14.18 19.74 1.42
C ASN A 7 -13.46 19.92 2.78
N THR A 8 -14.18 20.33 3.82
CA THR A 8 -13.58 20.71 5.11
C THR A 8 -13.96 19.81 6.30
N ASP A 9 -14.74 18.74 6.10
CA ASP A 9 -15.31 17.97 7.22
C ASP A 9 -15.00 16.47 7.24
N ARG A 10 -14.08 15.97 6.41
CA ARG A 10 -13.48 14.65 6.68
C ARG A 10 -12.39 14.84 7.73
N VAL A 11 -12.80 14.87 9.01
CA VAL A 11 -11.89 14.62 10.15
C VAL A 11 -11.06 13.40 9.76
N GLY A 12 -9.76 13.58 9.58
CA GLY A 12 -8.88 12.53 9.08
C GLY A 12 -8.97 11.33 10.01
N ARG A 13 -9.56 10.22 9.54
CA ARG A 13 -9.77 9.03 10.37
C ARG A 13 -8.43 8.55 10.91
N ALA A 14 -8.45 8.03 12.13
CA ALA A 14 -7.31 7.38 12.74
C ALA A 14 -7.21 5.91 12.29
N ALA A 15 -6.00 5.38 12.37
CA ALA A 15 -5.73 3.96 12.21
C ALA A 15 -4.80 3.44 13.31
N VAL A 16 -4.88 2.15 13.60
CA VAL A 16 -4.03 1.44 14.54
C VAL A 16 -3.41 0.24 13.85
N ILE A 17 -2.08 0.13 13.94
CA ILE A 17 -1.35 -1.05 13.48
C ILE A 17 -0.83 -1.82 14.70
N LEU A 18 -1.17 -3.11 14.79
CA LEU A 18 -0.80 -3.99 15.88
C LEU A 18 0.43 -4.81 15.48
N ALA A 19 1.62 -4.39 15.92
CA ALA A 19 2.88 -5.07 15.62
C ALA A 19 3.16 -6.22 16.59
N ARG A 20 2.21 -7.16 16.74
CA ARG A 20 2.29 -8.26 17.71
C ARG A 20 3.37 -9.30 17.42
N THR A 21 3.85 -9.36 16.18
CA THR A 21 4.78 -10.40 15.73
C THR A 21 6.01 -9.78 15.06
N PRO A 22 7.19 -10.42 15.15
CA PRO A 22 8.42 -9.89 14.57
C PRO A 22 8.34 -9.76 13.04
N GLU A 23 7.48 -10.55 12.38
CA GLU A 23 7.29 -10.51 10.92
C GLU A 23 6.80 -9.16 10.42
N ALA A 24 6.17 -8.34 11.26
CA ALA A 24 5.76 -6.98 10.91
C ALA A 24 6.94 -6.07 10.48
N ARG A 25 8.18 -6.40 10.90
CA ARG A 25 9.41 -5.71 10.48
C ARG A 25 9.97 -6.19 9.14
N THR A 26 9.47 -7.30 8.61
CA THR A 26 10.04 -7.91 7.41
C THR A 26 9.82 -7.03 6.19
N SER A 27 10.81 -7.03 5.30
CA SER A 27 10.77 -6.17 4.11
C SER A 27 10.10 -6.87 2.93
N LEU A 28 9.06 -6.24 2.39
CA LEU A 28 8.45 -6.58 1.12
C LEU A 28 8.73 -5.46 0.12
N TRP A 29 9.46 -5.79 -0.96
CA TRP A 29 9.89 -4.82 -1.97
C TRP A 29 10.70 -3.64 -1.42
N GLY A 30 11.46 -3.84 -0.33
CA GLY A 30 12.37 -2.82 0.18
C GLY A 30 11.77 -1.88 1.22
N MET A 31 10.54 -2.12 1.64
CA MET A 31 9.85 -1.42 2.73
C MET A 31 9.30 -2.44 3.72
N THR A 32 9.22 -2.09 5.00
CA THR A 32 8.64 -2.98 6.00
C THR A 32 7.15 -3.19 5.74
N LEU A 33 6.56 -4.25 6.30
CA LEU A 33 5.10 -4.44 6.22
C LEU A 33 4.35 -3.30 6.90
N ILE A 34 4.84 -2.80 8.03
CA ILE A 34 4.29 -1.62 8.73
C ILE A 34 4.33 -0.39 7.82
N GLU A 35 5.47 -0.06 7.23
CA GLU A 35 5.59 1.08 6.32
C GLU A 35 4.64 0.95 5.14
N ARG A 36 4.51 -0.26 4.58
CA ARG A 36 3.60 -0.54 3.48
C ARG A 36 2.16 -0.22 3.88
N LEU A 37 1.70 -0.72 5.02
CA LEU A 37 0.35 -0.45 5.54
C LEU A 37 0.13 1.05 5.78
N LEU A 38 1.11 1.74 6.37
CA LEU A 38 1.04 3.20 6.62
C LEU A 38 0.92 4.00 5.32
N ARG A 39 1.69 3.64 4.28
CA ARG A 39 1.58 4.26 2.95
C ARG A 39 0.21 4.01 2.32
N GLN A 40 -0.34 2.80 2.47
CA GLN A 40 -1.69 2.49 1.98
C GLN A 40 -2.76 3.28 2.74
N LEU A 41 -2.64 3.40 4.06
CA LEU A 41 -3.53 4.21 4.91
C LEU A 41 -3.49 5.68 4.48
N SER A 42 -2.30 6.26 4.33
CA SER A 42 -2.13 7.63 3.83
C SER A 42 -2.79 7.81 2.46
N ALA A 43 -2.63 6.84 1.56
CA ALA A 43 -3.17 6.88 0.20
C ALA A 43 -4.70 6.69 0.11
N VAL A 44 -5.37 6.36 1.21
CA VAL A 44 -6.85 6.34 1.28
C VAL A 44 -7.40 7.46 2.18
N GLY A 45 -6.56 8.43 2.53
CA GLY A 45 -6.95 9.62 3.28
C GLY A 45 -6.90 9.51 4.81
N VAL A 46 -6.34 8.43 5.37
CA VAL A 46 -6.07 8.34 6.82
C VAL A 46 -4.91 9.28 7.15
N ARG A 47 -5.14 10.19 8.10
CA ARG A 47 -4.18 11.26 8.46
C ARG A 47 -3.40 10.99 9.74
N ARG A 48 -3.87 10.06 10.59
CA ARG A 48 -3.22 9.71 11.85
C ARG A 48 -3.13 8.19 11.99
N ALA A 49 -1.98 7.68 12.36
CA ALA A 49 -1.79 6.27 12.68
C ALA A 49 -1.02 6.07 13.99
N VAL A 50 -1.52 5.17 14.83
CA VAL A 50 -0.83 4.69 16.03
C VAL A 50 -0.29 3.29 15.76
N VAL A 51 1.02 3.10 15.86
CA VAL A 51 1.63 1.77 15.75
C VAL A 51 1.91 1.26 17.16
N LEU A 52 1.21 0.19 17.55
CA LEU A 52 1.41 -0.47 18.83
C LEU A 52 2.52 -1.51 18.70
N THR A 53 3.67 -1.25 19.33
CA THR A 53 4.88 -2.08 19.23
C THR A 53 5.22 -2.77 20.55
N PRO A 54 5.86 -3.94 20.53
CA PRO A 54 6.46 -4.53 21.74
C PRO A 54 7.48 -3.59 22.40
N LEU A 55 7.69 -3.69 23.72
CA LEU A 55 8.65 -2.84 24.47
C LEU A 55 10.11 -3.00 24.04
N ASP A 56 10.49 -4.18 23.54
CA ASP A 56 11.84 -4.46 23.08
C ASP A 56 12.15 -3.80 21.71
N TRP A 57 11.16 -3.15 21.10
CA TRP A 57 11.32 -2.40 19.87
C TRP A 57 11.82 -0.98 20.15
N THR A 58 13.13 -0.85 20.40
CA THR A 58 13.76 0.43 20.76
C THR A 58 14.01 1.37 19.58
N ASP A 59 14.16 0.84 18.36
CA ASP A 59 14.37 1.62 17.13
C ASP A 59 13.17 1.46 16.19
N CYS A 60 12.10 2.19 16.48
CA CYS A 60 10.89 2.19 15.66
C CYS A 60 11.04 3.06 14.39
N ASP A 61 11.95 4.03 14.39
CA ASP A 61 12.21 4.88 13.22
C ASP A 61 12.79 4.04 12.06
N ALA A 62 13.59 3.01 12.35
CA ALA A 62 14.07 2.06 11.35
C ALA A 62 12.97 1.25 10.64
N LEU A 63 11.71 1.28 11.12
CA LEU A 63 10.58 0.68 10.44
C LEU A 63 10.18 1.46 9.19
N LEU A 64 10.51 2.75 9.13
CA LEU A 64 10.16 3.66 8.05
C LEU A 64 11.41 4.03 7.28
N ARG A 65 11.33 4.00 5.95
CA ARG A 65 12.42 4.50 5.12
C ARG A 65 12.60 6.02 5.28
N PRO A 66 13.82 6.54 5.02
CA PRO A 66 14.10 7.97 5.06
C PRO A 66 13.22 8.82 4.14
N ASP A 67 12.71 8.24 3.04
CA ASP A 67 11.83 8.92 2.10
C ASP A 67 10.35 8.83 2.47
N PHE A 68 9.96 8.23 3.61
CA PHE A 68 8.56 8.01 3.98
C PHE A 68 7.70 9.28 3.95
N GLY A 69 8.15 10.35 4.60
CA GLY A 69 7.42 11.63 4.66
C GLY A 69 7.34 12.39 3.33
N GLN A 70 8.11 12.00 2.30
CA GLN A 70 7.99 12.60 0.96
C GLN A 70 6.71 12.12 0.23
N TRP A 71 6.20 10.95 0.60
CA TRP A 71 5.15 10.25 -0.14
C TRP A 71 3.88 10.03 0.69
N THR A 72 3.85 10.54 1.92
CA THR A 72 2.74 10.34 2.85
C THR A 72 2.50 11.60 3.64
N ASP A 73 1.22 11.87 3.92
CA ASP A 73 0.78 12.98 4.78
C ASP A 73 0.24 12.45 6.12
N ILE A 74 0.54 11.20 6.46
CA ILE A 74 0.06 10.54 7.68
C ILE A 74 1.00 10.84 8.84
N GLU A 75 0.44 11.35 9.94
CA GLU A 75 1.15 11.49 11.21
C GLU A 75 1.21 10.13 11.90
N VAL A 76 2.42 9.65 12.19
CA VAL A 76 2.66 8.33 12.79
C VAL A 76 3.21 8.50 14.19
N SER A 77 2.56 7.87 15.17
CA SER A 77 3.06 7.76 16.54
C SER A 77 3.28 6.31 16.91
N PHE A 78 4.43 6.00 17.52
CA PHE A 78 4.73 4.68 18.05
C PHE A 78 4.44 4.64 19.55
N THR A 79 3.65 3.65 19.97
CA THR A 79 3.29 3.45 21.38
C THR A 79 3.67 2.04 21.78
N SER A 80 4.49 1.91 22.82
CA SER A 80 4.86 0.59 23.35
C SER A 80 3.67 -0.05 24.06
N LEU A 81 3.36 -1.28 23.67
CA LEU A 81 2.61 -2.25 24.46
C LEU A 81 3.39 -2.49 25.75
N GLY A 82 2.80 -2.29 26.93
CA GLY A 82 3.42 -2.64 28.22
C GLY A 82 3.94 -4.09 28.26
N GLY A 83 4.67 -4.48 29.32
CA GLY A 83 5.44 -5.73 29.43
C GLY A 83 4.93 -6.91 28.59
N VAL A 84 5.77 -7.39 27.66
CA VAL A 84 5.46 -8.26 26.48
C VAL A 84 5.06 -9.70 26.83
N ALA A 85 4.08 -9.89 27.73
CA ALA A 85 3.54 -11.22 28.03
C ALA A 85 2.00 -11.28 28.09
N ASP A 86 1.31 -10.13 28.04
CA ASP A 86 -0.15 -10.10 28.21
C ASP A 86 -0.85 -9.63 26.94
N VAL A 87 -1.65 -10.52 26.35
CA VAL A 87 -2.61 -10.17 25.28
C VAL A 87 -3.52 -9.02 25.73
N ASP A 88 -3.75 -8.93 27.05
CA ASP A 88 -4.54 -7.92 27.73
C ASP A 88 -3.94 -6.51 27.62
N ALA A 89 -2.60 -6.36 27.66
CA ALA A 89 -1.95 -5.05 27.55
C ALA A 89 -2.10 -4.42 26.15
N ALA A 90 -2.10 -5.24 25.10
CA ALA A 90 -2.38 -4.78 23.74
C ALA A 90 -3.86 -4.47 23.53
N GLY A 91 -4.74 -5.23 24.17
CA GLY A 91 -6.16 -4.93 24.23
C GLY A 91 -6.44 -3.59 24.89
N ASP A 92 -5.82 -3.31 26.03
CA ASP A 92 -6.01 -2.05 26.77
C ASP A 92 -5.48 -0.84 26.00
N ALA A 93 -4.29 -0.95 25.41
CA ALA A 93 -3.73 0.12 24.59
C ALA A 93 -4.61 0.43 23.37
N LEU A 94 -5.11 -0.62 22.70
CA LEU A 94 -6.06 -0.47 21.60
C LEU A 94 -7.37 0.17 22.08
N ALA A 95 -7.95 -0.31 23.18
CA ALA A 95 -9.19 0.21 23.74
C ALA A 95 -9.12 1.71 24.07
N ARG A 96 -7.97 2.19 24.59
CA ARG A 96 -7.74 3.63 24.83
C ARG A 96 -7.76 4.43 23.53
N VAL A 97 -7.06 3.96 22.50
CA VAL A 97 -7.06 4.64 21.19
C VAL A 97 -8.48 4.64 20.59
N LEU A 98 -9.20 3.53 20.68
CA LEU A 98 -10.58 3.43 20.19
C LEU A 98 -11.57 4.32 20.96
N ALA A 99 -11.30 4.62 22.24
CA ALA A 99 -12.15 5.47 23.07
C ALA A 99 -12.01 6.96 22.75
N ASP A 100 -10.85 7.38 22.24
CA ASP A 100 -10.58 8.77 21.86
C ASP A 100 -11.17 9.15 20.50
N GLU A 101 -11.62 8.17 19.71
CA GLU A 101 -12.06 8.34 18.32
C GLU A 101 -13.59 8.24 18.19
N ALA A 102 -14.21 9.26 17.57
CA ALA A 102 -15.66 9.32 17.41
C ALA A 102 -16.18 8.40 16.28
N THR A 103 -15.33 8.07 15.31
CA THR A 103 -15.67 7.21 14.16
C THR A 103 -14.95 5.86 14.25
N PRO A 104 -15.44 4.81 13.57
CA PRO A 104 -14.71 3.55 13.48
C PRO A 104 -13.27 3.77 13.01
N THR A 105 -12.33 3.30 13.81
CA THR A 105 -10.88 3.38 13.59
C THR A 105 -10.42 2.15 12.84
N VAL A 106 -9.58 2.33 11.82
CA VAL A 106 -9.04 1.20 11.04
C VAL A 106 -8.00 0.46 11.88
N VAL A 107 -8.19 -0.83 12.15
CA VAL A 107 -7.29 -1.66 12.96
C VAL A 107 -6.76 -2.82 12.11
N LEU A 108 -5.43 -2.87 11.96
CA LEU A 108 -4.72 -3.85 11.12
C LEU A 108 -3.60 -4.52 11.91
N ASP A 109 -3.38 -5.81 11.68
CA ASP A 109 -2.14 -6.45 12.15
C ASP A 109 -0.95 -6.09 11.26
N GLY A 110 0.18 -5.80 11.90
CA GLY A 110 1.39 -5.31 11.23
C GLY A 110 2.06 -6.34 10.31
N ASN A 111 1.74 -7.63 10.43
CA ASN A 111 2.30 -8.70 9.61
C ASN A 111 1.45 -9.05 8.38
N LEU A 112 0.48 -8.20 8.03
CA LEU A 112 -0.43 -8.45 6.91
C LEU A 112 0.01 -7.71 5.64
N VAL A 113 -0.20 -8.36 4.50
CA VAL A 113 -0.23 -7.70 3.19
C VAL A 113 -1.68 -7.63 2.75
N VAL A 114 -2.23 -6.41 2.76
CA VAL A 114 -3.65 -6.15 2.52
C VAL A 114 -3.80 -5.38 1.21
N ASP A 115 -4.82 -5.73 0.42
CA ASP A 115 -5.20 -4.96 -0.76
C ASP A 115 -5.73 -3.57 -0.36
N THR A 116 -5.31 -2.51 -1.05
CA THR A 116 -5.70 -1.13 -0.72
C THR A 116 -7.23 -0.93 -0.77
N ARG A 117 -7.97 -1.70 -1.58
CA ARG A 117 -9.45 -1.64 -1.61
C ARG A 117 -10.08 -2.01 -0.27
N ILE A 118 -9.50 -2.97 0.44
CA ILE A 118 -9.97 -3.38 1.77
C ILE A 118 -9.72 -2.24 2.76
N ILE A 119 -8.52 -1.64 2.73
CA ILE A 119 -8.18 -0.52 3.60
C ILE A 119 -9.09 0.69 3.31
N ARG A 120 -9.37 0.99 2.03
CA ARG A 120 -10.33 2.03 1.62
C ARG A 120 -11.73 1.75 2.17
N HIS A 121 -12.24 0.53 2.02
CA HIS A 121 -13.56 0.17 2.54
C HIS A 121 -13.64 0.32 4.07
N LEU A 122 -12.59 -0.04 4.80
CA LEU A 122 -12.50 0.19 6.24
C LEU A 122 -12.42 1.69 6.59
N ALA A 123 -11.66 2.45 5.81
CA ALA A 123 -11.50 3.89 5.97
C ALA A 123 -12.74 4.70 5.54
N GLU A 124 -13.72 4.08 4.88
CA GLU A 124 -15.01 4.70 4.52
C GLU A 124 -16.18 4.19 5.37
N ALA A 125 -16.02 3.07 6.08
CA ALA A 125 -17.07 2.48 6.91
C ALA A 125 -17.56 3.40 8.05
N ASP A 126 -18.86 3.70 8.07
CA ASP A 126 -19.48 4.51 9.15
C ASP A 126 -19.87 3.67 10.37
N SER A 127 -19.84 2.34 10.25
CA SER A 127 -20.11 1.40 11.33
C SER A 127 -18.99 0.37 11.47
N PRO A 128 -18.81 -0.23 12.66
CA PRO A 128 -17.81 -1.25 12.86
C PRO A 128 -18.02 -2.45 11.93
N LEU A 129 -16.95 -2.93 11.32
CA LEU A 129 -16.97 -4.13 10.50
C LEU A 129 -15.60 -4.81 10.49
N ARG A 130 -15.55 -6.10 10.20
CA ARG A 130 -14.30 -6.84 10.02
C ARG A 130 -14.31 -7.63 8.73
N PHE A 131 -13.15 -7.79 8.11
CA PHE A 131 -13.00 -8.71 6.98
C PHE A 131 -12.68 -10.12 7.47
N ALA A 132 -13.23 -11.12 6.80
CA ALA A 132 -12.83 -12.50 6.98
C ALA A 132 -11.37 -12.67 6.49
N ALA A 133 -10.48 -13.06 7.41
CA ALA A 133 -9.09 -13.38 7.14
C ALA A 133 -8.74 -14.72 7.77
N GLU A 134 -7.86 -15.51 7.12
CA GLU A 134 -7.36 -16.77 7.68
C GLU A 134 -6.64 -16.57 9.02
N SER A 135 -5.99 -15.42 9.17
CA SER A 135 -5.48 -14.93 10.44
C SER A 135 -5.19 -13.45 10.41
N GLY A 136 -5.13 -12.90 11.62
CA GLY A 136 -4.83 -11.51 11.86
C GLY A 136 -6.07 -10.64 11.80
N LEU A 137 -5.97 -9.46 12.39
CA LEU A 137 -7.06 -8.51 12.47
C LEU A 137 -7.06 -7.55 11.27
N VAL A 138 -8.20 -7.46 10.59
CA VAL A 138 -8.47 -6.47 9.53
C VAL A 138 -9.88 -5.94 9.74
N ALA A 139 -10.01 -4.81 10.41
CA ALA A 139 -11.31 -4.30 10.85
C ALA A 139 -11.36 -2.77 10.94
N ALA A 140 -12.57 -2.23 10.97
CA ALA A 140 -12.88 -0.89 11.43
C ALA A 140 -13.64 -1.07 12.75
N LEU A 141 -13.10 -0.54 13.84
CA LEU A 141 -13.61 -0.80 15.20
C LEU A 141 -13.92 0.51 15.91
N SER A 142 -14.98 0.50 16.72
CA SER A 142 -15.27 1.55 17.70
C SER A 142 -14.99 1.02 19.12
N ALA A 143 -15.00 1.90 20.13
CA ALA A 143 -14.70 1.51 21.52
C ALA A 143 -15.52 0.30 22.02
N ASN A 144 -16.81 0.22 21.69
CA ASN A 144 -17.70 -0.88 22.07
C ASN A 144 -17.51 -2.17 21.24
N SER A 145 -16.69 -2.11 20.19
CA SER A 145 -16.44 -3.22 19.26
C SER A 145 -15.27 -4.10 19.72
N TRP A 146 -14.56 -3.68 20.77
CA TRP A 146 -13.46 -4.40 21.37
C TRP A 146 -13.88 -4.96 22.73
N ASP A 147 -13.75 -6.28 22.90
CA ASP A 147 -14.01 -6.95 24.17
C ASP A 147 -12.85 -6.70 25.13
N SER A 148 -13.20 -6.50 26.40
CA SER A 148 -12.32 -6.59 27.58
C SER A 148 -11.36 -7.80 27.60
N ARG A 149 -11.68 -8.90 26.89
CA ARG A 149 -10.82 -10.09 26.73
C ARG A 149 -9.82 -10.01 25.57
N GLY A 150 -9.62 -8.83 24.97
CA GLY A 150 -8.64 -8.62 23.91
C GLY A 150 -9.07 -9.16 22.54
N GLY A 151 -10.38 -9.20 22.28
CA GLY A 151 -10.95 -9.73 21.03
C GLY A 151 -11.96 -8.77 20.38
N VAL A 152 -12.23 -8.97 19.10
CA VAL A 152 -13.31 -8.24 18.42
C VAL A 152 -14.66 -8.80 18.88
N SER A 153 -15.57 -7.91 19.27
CA SER A 153 -16.94 -8.27 19.67
C SER A 153 -17.64 -9.08 18.59
N SER A 154 -18.37 -10.13 18.98
CA SER A 154 -19.15 -10.97 18.06
C SER A 154 -20.27 -10.20 17.34
N THR A 155 -20.62 -9.01 17.84
CA THR A 155 -21.60 -8.11 17.23
C THR A 155 -21.07 -7.41 15.98
N VAL A 156 -19.74 -7.39 15.77
CA VAL A 156 -19.13 -6.76 14.60
C VAL A 156 -19.37 -7.63 13.36
N PRO A 157 -20.08 -7.11 12.33
CA PRO A 157 -20.36 -7.86 11.11
C PRO A 157 -19.08 -8.26 10.39
N THR A 158 -19.10 -9.48 9.85
CA THR A 158 -17.97 -10.04 9.10
C THR A 158 -18.27 -9.99 7.60
N VAL A 159 -17.42 -9.30 6.85
CA VAL A 159 -17.54 -9.12 5.40
C VAL A 159 -16.53 -10.02 4.68
N SER A 160 -16.96 -10.68 3.61
CA SER A 160 -16.07 -11.45 2.74
C SER A 160 -15.33 -10.51 1.78
N VAL A 161 -14.06 -10.78 1.54
CA VAL A 161 -13.26 -10.05 0.54
C VAL A 161 -13.85 -10.17 -0.87
N GLU A 162 -14.62 -11.23 -1.15
CA GLU A 162 -15.29 -11.46 -2.43
C GLU A 162 -16.43 -10.49 -2.72
N THR A 163 -16.93 -9.78 -1.70
CA THR A 163 -17.96 -8.74 -1.88
C THR A 163 -17.41 -7.46 -2.50
N LEU A 164 -16.08 -7.27 -2.45
CA LEU A 164 -15.43 -6.11 -3.05
C LEU A 164 -15.27 -6.30 -4.56
N GLU A 165 -15.36 -5.20 -5.30
CA GLU A 165 -15.16 -5.21 -6.74
C GLU A 165 -13.80 -5.79 -7.11
N SER A 166 -13.82 -6.79 -8.00
CA SER A 166 -12.61 -7.45 -8.48
C SER A 166 -11.86 -6.62 -9.52
N TYR A 167 -12.49 -5.63 -10.14
CA TYR A 167 -11.89 -4.84 -11.20
C TYR A 167 -10.94 -3.77 -10.63
N LEU A 168 -9.70 -3.77 -11.12
CA LEU A 168 -8.70 -2.73 -10.87
C LEU A 168 -8.56 -1.89 -12.13
N GLN A 169 -9.05 -0.65 -12.10
CA GLN A 169 -8.95 0.27 -13.22
C GLN A 169 -7.49 0.62 -13.57
N THR A 170 -6.66 0.85 -12.55
CA THR A 170 -5.24 1.21 -12.70
C THR A 170 -4.40 0.17 -13.45
N THR A 171 -4.79 -1.11 -13.38
CA THR A 171 -4.14 -2.22 -14.10
C THR A 171 -5.00 -2.80 -15.22
N ARG A 172 -6.25 -2.34 -15.35
CA ARG A 172 -7.29 -2.83 -16.27
C ARG A 172 -7.43 -4.35 -16.19
N LYS A 173 -7.57 -4.88 -14.98
CA LYS A 173 -7.67 -6.33 -14.69
C LYS A 173 -8.72 -6.62 -13.64
N HIS A 174 -9.31 -7.80 -13.71
CA HIS A 174 -9.92 -8.42 -12.54
C HIS A 174 -8.84 -9.09 -11.69
N VAL A 175 -8.61 -8.58 -10.49
CA VAL A 175 -7.74 -9.16 -9.47
C VAL A 175 -8.55 -9.28 -8.19
N ARG A 176 -8.70 -10.50 -7.69
CA ARG A 176 -9.34 -10.76 -6.41
C ARG A 176 -8.58 -9.98 -5.32
N PRO A 177 -9.24 -9.17 -4.47
CA PRO A 177 -8.56 -8.55 -3.35
C PRO A 177 -8.04 -9.63 -2.39
N VAL A 178 -6.90 -9.35 -1.76
CA VAL A 178 -6.18 -10.34 -0.94
C VAL A 178 -5.86 -9.78 0.44
N ILE A 179 -5.90 -10.67 1.42
CA ILE A 179 -5.32 -10.48 2.76
C ILE A 179 -4.34 -11.64 2.92
N ILE A 180 -3.04 -11.35 2.99
CA ILE A 180 -2.00 -12.37 3.09
C ILE A 180 -1.27 -12.18 4.42
N PRO A 181 -1.48 -13.08 5.41
CA PRO A 181 -0.70 -13.06 6.63
C PRO A 181 0.72 -13.57 6.37
N VAL A 182 1.71 -12.77 6.74
CA VAL A 182 3.13 -13.15 6.67
C VAL A 182 3.52 -13.78 8.00
N ARG A 183 3.94 -15.04 7.94
CA ARG A 183 4.35 -15.84 9.11
C ARG A 183 5.73 -16.47 8.94
N ASP A 184 6.17 -16.63 7.69
CA ASP A 184 7.38 -17.36 7.33
C ASP A 184 7.90 -16.91 5.95
N ALA A 185 8.99 -17.54 5.51
CA ALA A 185 9.59 -17.24 4.21
C ALA A 185 8.73 -17.66 3.01
N ASP A 186 7.85 -18.66 3.15
CA ASP A 186 7.00 -19.16 2.07
C ASP A 186 5.82 -18.21 1.82
N SER A 187 5.15 -17.78 2.89
CA SER A 187 4.11 -16.74 2.88
C SER A 187 4.64 -15.40 2.37
N MET A 188 5.86 -15.00 2.74
CA MET A 188 6.53 -13.82 2.18
C MET A 188 6.79 -13.96 0.66
N ARG A 189 7.24 -15.13 0.20
CA ARG A 189 7.41 -15.40 -1.25
C ARG A 189 6.08 -15.34 -1.99
N SER A 190 5.01 -15.87 -1.40
CA SER A 190 3.65 -15.78 -1.95
C SER A 190 3.20 -14.32 -2.03
N ALA A 191 3.30 -13.56 -0.93
CA ALA A 191 2.96 -12.14 -0.88
C ALA A 191 3.70 -11.32 -1.94
N LYS A 192 5.00 -11.59 -2.14
CA LYS A 192 5.81 -10.95 -3.18
C LYS A 192 5.29 -11.24 -4.58
N ARG A 193 4.93 -12.49 -4.87
CA ARG A 193 4.37 -12.89 -6.17
C ARG A 193 3.01 -12.25 -6.42
N GLU A 194 2.09 -12.35 -5.46
CA GLU A 194 0.73 -11.82 -5.60
C GLU A 194 0.73 -10.30 -5.76
N THR A 195 1.50 -9.58 -4.93
CA THR A 195 1.61 -8.12 -5.02
C THR A 195 2.16 -7.67 -6.38
N PHE A 196 3.16 -8.37 -6.93
CA PHE A 196 3.71 -8.04 -8.24
C PHE A 196 2.75 -8.37 -9.38
N ALA A 197 2.05 -9.51 -9.28
CA ALA A 197 1.07 -9.94 -10.27
C ALA A 197 -0.10 -8.94 -10.38
N ALA A 198 -0.56 -8.42 -9.23
CA ALA A 198 -1.58 -7.38 -9.15
C ALA A 198 -1.15 -6.08 -9.85
N VAL A 199 0.11 -5.68 -9.70
CA VAL A 199 0.67 -4.47 -10.30
C VAL A 199 0.93 -4.62 -11.82
N TYR A 200 1.03 -5.83 -12.37
CA TYR A 200 1.23 -6.04 -13.80
C TYR A 200 -0.03 -5.69 -14.62
N LYS A 201 0.08 -4.93 -15.74
CA LYS A 201 -1.09 -4.48 -16.54
C LYS A 201 -1.74 -5.68 -17.25
N GLY A 202 -3.07 -5.65 -17.44
CA GLY A 202 -3.88 -6.75 -18.01
C GLY A 202 -3.89 -6.82 -19.50
N ALA A 203 -4.06 -5.66 -20.12
CA ALA A 203 -4.06 -5.49 -21.55
C ALA A 203 -2.78 -4.77 -21.95
N THR A 204 -1.73 -5.52 -22.29
CA THR A 204 -0.61 -4.99 -23.09
C THR A 204 -0.01 -6.09 -23.96
N ASP A 205 0.44 -5.65 -25.11
CA ASP A 205 1.08 -6.34 -26.24
C ASP A 205 1.94 -7.57 -25.91
N PHE A 206 2.03 -8.51 -26.84
CA PHE A 206 2.76 -9.79 -26.70
C PHE A 206 4.20 -9.58 -26.21
N ILE A 207 4.86 -8.53 -26.69
CA ILE A 207 6.23 -8.15 -26.33
C ILE A 207 6.34 -7.81 -24.84
N THR A 208 5.41 -7.02 -24.30
CA THR A 208 5.43 -6.63 -22.89
C THR A 208 5.19 -7.84 -21.98
N LYS A 209 4.36 -8.79 -22.39
CA LYS A 209 4.05 -9.97 -21.59
C LYS A 209 5.20 -10.98 -21.54
N TRP A 210 5.90 -11.20 -22.65
CA TRP A 210 6.89 -12.28 -22.75
C TRP A 210 8.34 -11.80 -22.74
N VAL A 211 8.63 -10.67 -23.39
CA VAL A 211 10.01 -10.14 -23.50
C VAL A 211 10.33 -9.28 -22.28
N PHE A 212 9.43 -8.39 -21.87
CA PHE A 212 9.73 -7.43 -20.79
C PHE A 212 9.40 -7.92 -19.38
N PHE A 213 8.62 -8.99 -19.20
CA PHE A 213 8.20 -9.44 -17.87
C PHE A 213 9.38 -9.82 -16.96
N LEU A 214 10.24 -10.72 -17.43
CA LEU A 214 11.41 -11.19 -16.67
C LEU A 214 12.40 -10.05 -16.34
N PRO A 215 12.85 -9.23 -17.31
CA PRO A 215 13.78 -8.14 -17.01
C PRO A 215 13.12 -7.07 -16.12
N THR A 216 11.87 -6.71 -16.36
CA THR A 216 11.15 -5.74 -15.50
C THR A 216 11.10 -6.23 -14.05
N ARG A 217 10.71 -7.49 -13.83
CA ARG A 217 10.65 -8.07 -12.48
C ARG A 217 12.01 -8.08 -11.80
N TRP A 218 13.07 -8.39 -12.54
CA TRP A 218 14.44 -8.38 -12.02
C TRP A 218 14.89 -6.95 -11.67
N ILE A 219 14.72 -5.99 -12.57
CA ILE A 219 15.09 -4.58 -12.36
C ILE A 219 14.32 -4.01 -11.17
N VAL A 220 12.98 -4.14 -11.15
CA VAL A 220 12.15 -3.65 -10.05
C VAL A 220 12.57 -4.28 -8.72
N GLY A 221 12.84 -5.59 -8.69
CA GLY A 221 13.29 -6.27 -7.47
C GLY A 221 14.66 -5.83 -6.97
N ARG A 222 15.52 -5.26 -7.82
CA ARG A 222 16.82 -4.71 -7.45
C ARG A 222 16.75 -3.24 -7.06
N ILE A 223 15.85 -2.48 -7.69
CA ILE A 223 15.71 -1.04 -7.43
C ILE A 223 14.77 -0.75 -6.26
N SER A 224 13.74 -1.57 -6.02
CA SER A 224 12.77 -1.31 -4.95
C SER A 224 13.37 -1.14 -3.53
N PRO A 225 14.46 -1.85 -3.15
CA PRO A 225 15.14 -1.61 -1.88
C PRO A 225 15.97 -0.32 -1.82
N THR A 226 16.21 0.36 -2.94
CA THR A 226 17.03 1.58 -2.99
C THR A 226 16.16 2.83 -2.94
N LEU A 227 16.77 3.99 -2.65
CA LEU A 227 16.09 5.29 -2.66
C LEU A 227 15.86 5.86 -4.07
N ILE A 228 16.17 5.09 -5.13
CA ILE A 228 15.90 5.52 -6.50
C ILE A 228 14.39 5.66 -6.70
N THR A 229 13.95 6.83 -7.13
CA THR A 229 12.52 7.14 -7.31
C THR A 229 12.05 6.75 -8.71
N PRO A 230 10.74 6.47 -8.89
CA PRO A 230 10.17 6.27 -10.23
C PRO A 230 10.49 7.43 -11.18
N ASN A 231 10.40 8.68 -10.70
CA ASN A 231 10.67 9.88 -11.49
C ASN A 231 12.13 9.94 -12.01
N GLN A 232 13.10 9.43 -11.24
CA GLN A 232 14.49 9.32 -11.71
C GLN A 232 14.60 8.33 -12.87
N ILE A 233 13.86 7.21 -12.83
CA ILE A 233 13.85 6.23 -13.93
C ILE A 233 13.19 6.84 -15.16
N THR A 234 12.08 7.57 -15.00
CA THR A 234 11.42 8.31 -16.08
C THR A 234 12.35 9.35 -16.70
N LEU A 235 13.14 10.06 -15.90
CA LEU A 235 14.12 11.02 -16.43
C LEU A 235 15.18 10.32 -17.28
N VAL A 236 15.69 9.16 -16.84
CA VAL A 236 16.66 8.37 -17.62
C VAL A 236 16.05 7.84 -18.91
N SER A 237 14.80 7.34 -18.88
CA SER A 237 14.11 6.88 -20.09
C SER A 237 13.91 8.03 -21.09
N MET A 238 13.57 9.22 -20.60
CA MET A 238 13.43 10.43 -21.42
C MET A 238 14.76 10.86 -22.05
N VAL A 239 15.87 10.83 -21.30
CA VAL A 239 17.21 11.11 -21.84
C VAL A 239 17.60 10.11 -22.93
N LEU A 240 17.29 8.83 -22.76
CA LEU A 240 17.53 7.81 -23.80
C LEU A 240 16.69 8.07 -25.05
N SER A 241 15.44 8.52 -24.90
CA SER A 241 14.56 8.85 -26.01
C SER A 241 15.14 9.97 -26.89
N PHE A 242 15.49 11.11 -26.30
CA PHE A 242 16.08 12.22 -27.04
C PHE A 242 17.51 11.91 -27.51
N GLY A 243 18.27 11.18 -26.70
CA GLY A 243 19.63 10.77 -27.03
C GLY A 243 19.70 9.85 -28.26
N ALA A 244 18.69 9.01 -28.48
CA ALA A 244 18.63 8.10 -29.63
C ALA A 244 18.52 8.82 -30.98
N ILE A 245 18.07 10.09 -30.99
CA ILE A 245 17.92 10.90 -32.21
C ILE A 245 19.29 11.10 -32.88
N VAL A 246 20.33 11.40 -32.11
CA VAL A 246 21.66 11.71 -32.65
C VAL A 246 22.30 10.50 -33.36
N PRO A 247 22.41 9.30 -32.74
CA PRO A 247 22.89 8.10 -33.42
C PRO A 247 22.05 7.73 -34.64
N PHE A 248 20.73 7.96 -34.61
CA PHE A 248 19.87 7.69 -35.75
C PHE A 248 20.23 8.55 -36.96
N PHE A 249 20.40 9.86 -36.78
CA PHE A 249 20.82 10.77 -37.85
C PHE A 249 22.25 10.52 -38.35
N LEU A 250 23.15 10.05 -37.47
CA LEU A 250 24.51 9.65 -37.84
C LEU A 250 24.58 8.29 -38.57
N GLY A 251 23.44 7.64 -38.81
CA GLY A 251 23.36 6.33 -39.46
C GLY A 251 23.72 5.15 -38.57
N TRP A 252 23.91 5.36 -37.26
CA TRP A 252 24.19 4.33 -36.26
C TRP A 252 22.90 3.69 -35.76
N TYR A 253 22.13 3.09 -36.68
CA TYR A 253 20.80 2.58 -36.41
C TYR A 253 20.77 1.53 -35.29
N GLY A 254 21.80 0.68 -35.18
CA GLY A 254 21.89 -0.31 -34.11
C GLY A 254 21.91 0.32 -32.71
N VAL A 255 22.65 1.41 -32.53
CA VAL A 255 22.72 2.13 -31.26
C VAL A 255 21.38 2.81 -30.95
N ALA A 256 20.79 3.47 -31.95
CA ALA A 256 19.48 4.11 -31.80
C ALA A 256 18.39 3.10 -31.40
N VAL A 257 18.40 1.91 -32.01
CA VAL A 257 17.48 0.81 -31.68
C VAL A 257 17.68 0.33 -30.24
N ILE A 258 18.92 0.08 -29.81
CA ILE A 258 19.21 -0.34 -28.42
C ILE A 258 18.73 0.71 -27.41
N MET A 259 18.96 1.99 -27.68
CA MET A 259 18.50 3.08 -26.82
C MET A 259 16.96 3.13 -26.76
N GLY A 260 16.28 2.99 -27.89
CA GLY A 260 14.82 2.94 -27.95
C GLY A 260 14.23 1.74 -27.19
N PHE A 261 14.80 0.55 -27.34
CA PHE A 261 14.38 -0.63 -26.58
C PHE A 261 14.61 -0.46 -25.07
N THR A 262 15.75 0.12 -24.69
CA THR A 262 16.07 0.36 -23.27
C THR A 262 15.13 1.40 -22.67
N MET A 263 14.83 2.48 -23.40
CA MET A 263 13.83 3.49 -23.02
C MET A 263 12.46 2.85 -22.77
N ALA A 264 11.96 2.02 -23.70
CA ALA A 264 10.66 1.36 -23.55
C ALA A 264 10.62 0.39 -22.34
N LEU A 265 11.74 -0.28 -22.05
CA LEU A 265 11.86 -1.11 -20.86
C LEU A 265 11.83 -0.27 -19.58
N LEU A 266 12.55 0.85 -19.52
CA LEU A 266 12.59 1.72 -18.34
C LEU A 266 11.24 2.41 -18.05
N ASP A 267 10.50 2.80 -19.09
CA ASP A 267 9.11 3.30 -18.99
C ASP A 267 8.14 2.21 -18.48
N THR A 268 8.46 0.93 -18.68
CA THR A 268 7.72 -0.14 -18.03
C THR A 268 8.13 -0.28 -16.56
N VAL A 269 9.41 -0.11 -16.25
CA VAL A 269 9.96 -0.26 -14.90
C VAL A 269 9.47 0.85 -13.96
N ASP A 270 9.44 2.11 -14.39
CA ASP A 270 9.08 3.23 -13.51
C ASP A 270 7.67 3.11 -12.93
N GLY A 271 6.67 2.78 -13.76
CA GLY A 271 5.29 2.64 -13.36
C GLY A 271 5.04 1.36 -12.58
N LYS A 272 5.88 0.33 -12.71
CA LYS A 272 5.83 -0.88 -11.86
C LYS A 272 6.50 -0.63 -10.53
N LEU A 273 7.61 0.09 -10.51
CA LEU A 273 8.30 0.48 -9.30
C LEU A 273 7.38 1.33 -8.42
N ALA A 274 6.79 2.40 -8.99
CA ALA A 274 5.88 3.32 -8.28
C ALA A 274 4.75 2.58 -7.54
N ARG A 275 4.04 1.69 -8.25
CA ARG A 275 2.92 0.93 -7.69
C ARG A 275 3.36 -0.13 -6.67
N THR A 276 4.52 -0.76 -6.88
CA THR A 276 5.00 -1.81 -5.98
C THR A 276 5.50 -1.21 -4.66
N THR A 277 6.17 -0.06 -4.73
CA THR A 277 6.69 0.68 -3.57
C THR A 277 5.73 1.74 -3.04
N LEU A 278 4.48 1.81 -3.53
CA LEU A 278 3.47 2.79 -3.10
C LEU A 278 4.02 4.24 -3.08
N ARG A 279 4.81 4.59 -4.10
CA ARG A 279 5.33 5.94 -4.36
C ARG A 279 4.50 6.59 -5.46
N THR A 280 3.23 6.80 -5.18
CA THR A 280 2.28 7.43 -6.12
C THR A 280 2.08 8.88 -5.70
N SER A 281 2.28 9.84 -6.61
CA SER A 281 1.89 11.23 -6.35
C SER A 281 0.36 11.38 -6.48
N ASP A 282 -0.22 12.34 -5.75
CA ASP A 282 -1.65 12.72 -5.67
C ASP A 282 -2.44 12.75 -6.99
N SER A 283 -1.76 12.85 -8.13
CA SER A 283 -2.37 12.78 -9.47
C SER A 283 -3.11 11.46 -9.78
N GLY A 284 -2.87 10.39 -9.01
CA GLY A 284 -3.59 9.11 -9.19
C GLY A 284 -5.03 9.13 -8.66
N GLU A 285 -5.28 9.85 -7.57
CA GLU A 285 -6.58 9.91 -6.89
C GLU A 285 -7.58 10.82 -7.65
N LEU A 286 -7.05 11.88 -8.27
CA LEU A 286 -7.80 12.73 -9.20
C LEU A 286 -8.30 11.96 -10.43
N LEU A 287 -7.58 10.94 -10.90
CA LEU A 287 -8.00 10.12 -12.05
C LEU A 287 -9.09 9.11 -11.67
N ASP A 288 -9.01 8.50 -10.49
CA ASP A 288 -10.06 7.60 -9.99
C ASP A 288 -11.38 8.38 -9.79
N HIS A 289 -11.33 9.58 -9.19
CA HIS A 289 -12.52 10.41 -8.99
C HIS A 289 -13.13 10.98 -10.29
N VAL A 290 -12.30 11.40 -11.25
CA VAL A 290 -12.79 11.88 -12.56
C VAL A 290 -13.38 10.72 -13.37
N SER A 291 -12.84 9.51 -13.22
CA SER A 291 -13.39 8.33 -13.90
C SER A 291 -14.75 7.94 -13.36
N ASP A 292 -14.93 7.87 -12.04
CA ASP A 292 -16.23 7.53 -11.43
C ASP A 292 -17.32 8.54 -11.80
N THR A 293 -16.94 9.81 -11.97
CA THR A 293 -17.86 10.87 -12.42
C THR A 293 -18.22 10.74 -13.90
N ALA A 294 -17.31 10.24 -14.75
CA ALA A 294 -17.54 10.07 -16.18
C ALA A 294 -18.36 8.83 -16.55
N TYR A 295 -18.45 7.82 -15.66
CA TYR A 295 -19.29 6.63 -15.88
C TYR A 295 -20.76 6.82 -15.44
N LEU A 296 -21.09 7.92 -14.77
CA LEU A 296 -22.45 8.27 -14.33
C LEU A 296 -23.13 9.35 -15.20
N LEU A 297 -22.56 9.69 -16.37
CA LEU A 297 -23.13 10.54 -17.41
C LEU A 297 -23.24 9.77 -18.74
#